data_AF-A0A1F6RQD2-F1
#
_entry.id   AF-A0A1F6RQD2-F1
#
_cell.length_a   1.000
_cell.length_b   1.000
_cell.length_c   1.000
_cell.angle_alpha   90.00
_cell.angle_beta   90.00
_cell.angle_gamma   90.00
#
_symmetry.space_group_name_H-M   'P 1'
#
loop_
_entity.id
_entity.type
_entity.pdbx_description
1 polymer ?
#
loop_
_entity_poly.entity_id
_entity_poly.type
_entity_poly.pdbx_seq_one_letter_code
_entity_poly.pdbx_strand_id
1 'polypeptide(L)' 'MPAREQVKILLLKRNMTITELASRMTEFTGKKYSRQNLSNKLSKRTLRFEEFEVIAEILGYKIELIDRENSK' A
#
# COMPACT_ATOMS: atom_id res chain seq x y z
N MET A 1 -7.99 -1.70 -12.52
CA MET A 1 -7.04 -2.52 -11.73
C MET A 1 -7.48 -2.59 -10.27
N PRO A 2 -7.63 -3.78 -9.67
CA PRO A 2 -7.87 -3.94 -8.23
C PRO A 2 -6.68 -3.43 -7.40
N ALA A 3 -6.92 -2.94 -6.18
CA ALA A 3 -5.89 -2.40 -5.28
C ALA A 3 -4.68 -3.34 -5.08
N ARG A 4 -4.92 -4.65 -5.03
CA ARG A 4 -3.87 -5.69 -4.96
C ARG A 4 -2.86 -5.59 -6.09
N GLU A 5 -3.34 -5.35 -7.30
CA GLU A 5 -2.53 -5.35 -8.51
C GLU A 5 -1.66 -4.10 -8.55
N GLN A 6 -2.21 -2.96 -8.15
CA GLN A 6 -1.46 -1.72 -7.97
C GLN A 6 -0.35 -1.90 -6.92
N VAL A 7 -0.67 -2.44 -5.73
CA VAL A 7 0.33 -2.68 -4.68
C VAL A 7 1.45 -3.60 -5.18
N LYS A 8 1.13 -4.67 -5.91
CA LYS A 8 2.16 -5.55 -6.50
C LYS A 8 3.05 -4.82 -7.51
N ILE A 9 2.47 -4.00 -8.39
CA ILE A 9 3.23 -3.22 -9.37
C ILE A 9 4.16 -2.22 -8.66
N LEU A 10 3.66 -1.53 -7.64
CA LEU A 10 4.46 -0.56 -6.87
C LEU A 10 5.62 -1.25 -6.14
N LEU A 11 5.39 -2.43 -5.56
CA LEU A 11 6.42 -3.26 -4.94
C LEU A 11 7.50 -3.68 -5.94
N LEU A 12 7.09 -4.17 -7.12
CA LEU A 12 8.03 -4.55 -8.18
C LEU A 12 8.87 -3.35 -8.65
N LYS A 13 8.26 -2.18 -8.83
CA LYS A 13 8.97 -0.93 -9.20
C LYS A 13 10.03 -0.51 -8.18
N ARG A 14 9.88 -0.91 -6.92
CA ARG A 14 10.82 -0.61 -5.84
C ARG A 14 11.71 -1.79 -5.45
N ASN A 15 11.66 -2.90 -6.20
CA ASN A 15 12.34 -4.15 -5.88
C ASN A 15 12.10 -4.60 -4.42
N MET A 16 10.88 -4.39 -3.92
CA MET A 16 10.51 -4.64 -2.53
C MET A 16 9.60 -5.86 -2.40
N THR A 17 9.82 -6.66 -1.37
CA THR A 17 8.97 -7.84 -1.09
C THR A 17 7.79 -7.49 -0.17
N ILE A 18 6.74 -8.32 -0.15
CA ILE A 18 5.63 -8.18 0.82
C ILE A 18 6.13 -8.30 2.26
N THR A 19 7.15 -9.13 2.51
CA THR A 19 7.75 -9.30 3.83
C THR A 19 8.40 -8.00 4.30
N GLU A 20 9.18 -7.37 3.42
CA GLU A 20 9.83 -6.10 3.70
C GLU A 20 8.82 -4.97 3.90
N LEU A 21 7.78 -4.91 3.05
CA LEU A 21 6.69 -3.95 3.22
C LEU A 21 6.01 -4.11 4.59
N ALA A 22 5.68 -5.34 5.01
CA ALA A 22 5.09 -5.57 6.32
C ALA A 22 6.01 -5.14 7.47
N SER A 23 7.33 -5.33 7.33
CA SER A 23 8.32 -4.86 8.30
C SER A 23 8.33 -3.33 8.39
N ARG A 24 8.45 -2.65 7.24
CA ARG A 24 8.47 -1.17 7.16
C ARG A 24 7.15 -0.56 7.64
N MET A 25 6.01 -1.18 7.34
CA MET A 25 4.71 -0.76 7.88
C MET A 25 4.66 -0.87 9.41
N THR A 26 5.26 -1.92 9.98
CA THR A 26 5.33 -2.09 11.43
C THR A 26 6.18 -1.02 12.09
N GLU A 27 7.33 -0.72 11.50
CA GLU A 27 8.23 0.33 11.95
C GLU A 27 7.58 1.72 11.85
N PHE A 28 6.93 2.01 10.71
CA PHE A 28 6.33 3.31 10.44
C PHE A 28 5.11 3.61 11.33
N THR A 29 4.23 2.62 11.57
CA THR A 29 2.98 2.86 12.32
C THR A 29 3.01 2.37 13.77
N GLY A 30 4.06 1.66 14.18
CA GLY A 30 4.13 0.96 15.47
C GLY A 30 3.13 -0.21 15.64
N LYS A 31 2.36 -0.56 14.59
CA LYS A 31 1.35 -1.63 14.63
C LYS A 31 1.94 -2.88 14.00
N LYS A 32 1.77 -4.06 14.63
CA LYS A 32 2.38 -5.30 14.12
C LYS A 32 1.72 -5.75 12.80
N TYR A 33 2.45 -5.64 11.70
CA TYR A 33 2.10 -6.23 10.41
C TYR A 33 2.97 -7.47 10.16
N SER A 34 2.32 -8.55 9.71
CA SER A 34 3.03 -9.73 9.23
C SER A 34 2.82 -9.89 7.72
N ARG A 35 3.78 -10.54 7.05
CA ARG A 35 3.67 -10.90 5.64
C ARG A 35 2.32 -11.56 5.31
N GLN A 36 1.87 -12.47 6.18
CA GLN A 36 0.64 -13.23 5.96
C GLN A 36 -0.61 -12.39 6.16
N ASN A 37 -0.67 -11.55 7.21
CA ASN A 37 -1.73 -10.58 7.41
C ASN A 37 -1.87 -9.66 6.18
N LEU A 38 -0.76 -9.05 5.76
CA LEU A 38 -0.76 -8.10 4.65
C LEU A 38 -1.15 -8.79 3.33
N SER A 39 -0.61 -9.97 3.04
CA SER A 39 -0.98 -10.78 1.87
C SER A 39 -2.47 -11.14 1.87
N ASN A 40 -3.03 -11.51 3.04
CA ASN A 40 -4.45 -11.83 3.18
C ASN A 40 -5.32 -10.59 2.94
N LYS A 41 -4.96 -9.42 3.47
CA LYS A 41 -5.70 -8.17 3.24
C LYS A 41 -5.73 -7.78 1.77
N LEU A 42 -4.58 -7.87 1.10
CA LEU A 42 -4.48 -7.63 -0.34
C LEU A 42 -5.32 -8.64 -1.14
N SER A 43 -5.34 -9.91 -0.74
CA SER A 43 -6.09 -10.96 -1.44
C SER A 43 -7.59 -10.86 -1.21
N LYS A 44 -8.02 -10.54 0.01
CA LYS A 44 -9.43 -10.38 0.41
C LYS A 44 -10.01 -9.00 0.10
N ARG A 45 -9.21 -8.08 -0.44
CA ARG A 45 -9.59 -6.68 -0.73
C ARG A 45 -10.07 -5.92 0.51
N THR A 46 -9.46 -6.20 1.66
CA THR A 46 -9.80 -5.58 2.95
C THR A 46 -8.73 -4.60 3.45
N LEU A 47 -7.87 -4.14 2.53
CA LEU A 47 -6.88 -3.10 2.82
C LEU A 47 -7.62 -1.78 3.10
N ARG A 48 -7.41 -1.19 4.27
CA ARG A 48 -8.01 0.11 4.61
C ARG A 48 -7.27 1.24 3.90
N PHE A 49 -7.95 2.39 3.76
CA PHE A 49 -7.35 3.58 3.15
C PHE A 49 -6.09 4.04 3.89
N GLU A 50 -6.13 4.15 5.23
CA GLU A 50 -4.95 4.47 6.05
C GLU A 50 -3.76 3.53 5.79
N GLU A 51 -4.02 2.24 5.56
CA GLU A 51 -2.96 1.27 5.26
C GLU A 51 -2.38 1.51 3.88
N PHE A 52 -3.22 1.92 2.92
CA PHE A 52 -2.78 2.28 1.59
C PHE A 52 -1.96 3.58 1.58
N GLU A 53 -2.34 4.58 2.38
CA GLU A 53 -1.54 5.81 2.58
C GLU A 53 -0.15 5.49 3.12
N VAL A 54 -0.07 4.66 4.16
CA VAL A 54 1.22 4.20 4.71
C VAL A 54 2.05 3.46 3.66
N ILE A 55 1.43 2.59 2.86
CA ILE A 55 2.12 1.90 1.77
C ILE A 55 2.66 2.89 0.73
N ALA A 56 1.86 3.89 0.35
CA ALA A 56 2.27 4.91 -0.60
C ALA A 56 3.48 5.70 -0.08
N GLU A 57 3.43 6.14 1.18
CA GLU A 57 4.51 6.88 1.85
C GLU A 57 5.80 6.04 1.90
N ILE A 58 5.73 4.79 2.35
CA ILE A 58 6.89 3.87 2.42
C ILE A 58 7.51 3.63 1.04
N LEU A 59 6.69 3.59 0.00
CA LEU A 59 7.14 3.35 -1.38
C LEU A 59 7.54 4.65 -2.09
N GLY A 60 7.46 5.81 -1.42
CA GLY A 60 7.80 7.12 -1.97
C GLY A 60 6.84 7.58 -3.05
N TYR A 61 5.54 7.41 -2.82
CA TYR A 61 4.46 7.88 -3.68
C TYR A 61 3.51 8.80 -2.91
N LYS A 62 3.00 9.82 -3.60
CA LYS A 62 1.96 10.71 -3.10
C LYS A 62 0.60 10.26 -3.61
N ILE A 63 -0.42 10.32 -2.75
CA ILE A 63 -1.82 10.17 -3.15
C ILE A 63 -2.36 11.56 -3.48
N GLU A 64 -3.01 11.68 -4.65
CA GLU A 64 -3.65 12.93 -5.10
C GLU A 64 -5.12 12.66 -5.39
N LEU A 65 -5.99 13.51 -4.83
CA LEU A 65 -7.41 13.50 -5.10
C LEU A 65 -7.69 14.61 -6.11
N ILE A 66 -8.00 14.21 -7.34
CA ILE A 66 -8.30 15.14 -8.43
C ILE A 66 -9.81 15.18 -8.61
N ASP A 67 -10.38 16.37 -8.43
CA ASP A 67 -11.77 16.64 -8.75
C ASP A 67 -11.95 16.67 -10.28
N ARG A 68 -12.82 15.80 -10.79
CA ARG A 68 -13.08 15.67 -12.22
C ARG A 68 -13.93 16.82 -12.78
N GLU A 69 -14.62 17.57 -11.94
CA GLU A 69 -15.47 18.68 -12.38
C GLU A 69 -14.70 20.01 -12.49
N ASN A 70 -13.54 20.13 -11.85
CA ASN A 70 -12.71 21.34 -11.84
C ASN A 70 -11.42 21.24 -12.68
N SER A 71 -11.17 20.12 -13.34
CA SER A 71 -10.07 19.99 -14.31
C SER A 71 -10.49 20.52 -15.69
N LYS A 72 -10.72 21.84 -15.79
CA LYS A 72 -10.82 22.54 -17.08
C LYS A 72 -9.44 22.89 -17.62
#